data_AF-A0A0C4FCU8-F1
#
_entry.id   AF-A0A0C4FCU8-F1
#
_cell.length_a   1.000
_cell.length_b   1.000
_cell.length_c   1.000
_cell.angle_alpha   90.00
_cell.angle_beta   90.00
_cell.angle_gamma   90.00
#
_symmetry.space_group_name_H-M   'P 1'
#
loop_
_entity.id
_entity.type
_entity.pdbx_description
1 polymer ?
#
loop_
_entity_poly.entity_id
_entity_poly.type
_entity_poly.pdbx_seq_one_letter_code
_entity_poly.pdbx_strand_id
1 'polypeptide(L)'
;MPPKKKNNPTSATSATPISTASQPKKKKPPVAWDKDGEDGRDSSIRILLDWLAVEGNYERWRGDTKTGSTKSALANEILALMVEAGITHRDNKGVQTKMQELQNSYSKANDFLRNTGSGLQEDDIANGTTTLK
;
A
#
# COMPACT_ATOMS: atom_id res chain seq x y z
N MET A 1 -4.76 -26.83 -58.26
CA MET A 1 -3.59 -26.59 -59.15
C MET A 1 -3.84 -25.33 -60.00
N PRO A 2 -2.79 -24.60 -60.41
CA PRO A 2 -2.64 -23.13 -60.37
C PRO A 2 -2.78 -22.45 -61.75
N PRO A 3 -2.65 -21.11 -61.89
CA PRO A 3 -1.33 -20.46 -62.16
C PRO A 3 -1.24 -19.01 -61.59
N LYS A 4 -0.17 -18.20 -61.59
CA LYS A 4 1.27 -18.25 -61.92
C LYS A 4 1.92 -16.99 -61.29
N LYS A 5 3.21 -17.13 -60.94
CA LYS A 5 4.20 -16.12 -60.51
C LYS A 5 4.29 -14.85 -61.38
N LYS A 6 4.69 -13.73 -60.76
CA LYS A 6 5.93 -12.88 -60.95
C LYS A 6 5.58 -11.42 -60.62
N ASN A 7 6.32 -10.62 -59.84
CA ASN A 7 7.74 -10.27 -59.88
C ASN A 7 8.15 -9.55 -58.57
N ASN A 8 9.42 -9.69 -58.18
CA ASN A 8 10.15 -8.77 -57.30
C ASN A 8 11.16 -7.97 -58.17
N PRO A 9 11.60 -6.76 -57.77
CA PRO A 9 12.93 -6.61 -57.15
C PRO A 9 12.94 -5.61 -55.95
N THR A 10 13.60 -5.93 -54.82
CA THR A 10 14.94 -5.44 -54.37
C THR A 10 15.06 -3.90 -54.36
N SER A 11 15.36 -3.16 -53.28
CA SER A 11 16.44 -3.33 -52.27
C SER A 11 16.27 -2.32 -51.11
N ALA A 12 16.60 -2.68 -49.87
CA ALA A 12 17.43 -1.87 -48.95
C ALA A 12 17.68 -2.61 -47.63
N THR A 13 18.95 -2.87 -47.39
CA THR A 13 19.58 -3.53 -46.24
C THR A 13 19.68 -2.57 -45.05
N SER A 14 19.42 -3.05 -43.83
CA SER A 14 20.24 -2.68 -42.66
C SER A 14 19.96 -3.62 -41.47
N ALA A 15 21.04 -4.25 -41.02
CA ALA A 15 21.10 -5.26 -39.98
C ALA A 15 20.94 -4.70 -38.55
N THR A 16 20.52 -5.58 -37.65
CA THR A 16 20.37 -5.43 -36.19
C THR A 16 21.71 -5.15 -35.48
N PRO A 17 21.68 -4.58 -34.25
CA PRO A 17 21.98 -5.45 -33.10
C PRO A 17 21.16 -5.18 -31.81
N ILE A 18 20.61 -6.27 -31.28
CA ILE A 18 20.71 -6.81 -29.91
C ILE A 18 20.95 -5.86 -28.71
N SER A 19 20.11 -6.06 -27.70
CA SER A 19 20.28 -5.85 -26.25
C SER A 19 20.25 -4.43 -25.68
N THR A 20 19.18 -4.15 -24.92
CA THR A 20 19.32 -3.44 -23.66
C THR A 20 18.62 -4.26 -22.59
N ALA A 21 19.42 -5.01 -21.83
CA ALA A 21 18.97 -5.64 -20.60
C ALA A 21 18.36 -4.57 -19.69
N SER A 22 17.09 -4.75 -19.34
CA SER A 22 16.40 -3.97 -18.33
C SER A 22 17.13 -4.17 -16.99
N GLN A 23 17.97 -3.20 -16.65
CA GLN A 23 18.62 -3.11 -15.35
C GLN A 23 17.57 -3.32 -14.23
N PRO A 24 17.83 -4.19 -13.24
CA PRO A 24 16.94 -4.31 -12.09
C PRO A 24 16.92 -2.96 -11.39
N LYS A 25 15.78 -2.25 -11.48
CA LYS A 25 15.54 -1.02 -10.72
C LYS A 25 15.76 -1.38 -9.25
N LYS A 26 16.81 -0.82 -8.65
CA LYS A 26 17.05 -0.91 -7.20
C LYS A 26 15.75 -0.49 -6.52
N LYS A 27 15.05 -1.44 -5.88
CA LYS A 27 13.84 -1.14 -5.13
C LYS A 27 14.24 -0.20 -4.02
N LYS A 28 13.77 1.05 -4.07
CA LYS A 28 13.92 1.98 -2.94
C LYS A 28 13.34 1.27 -1.70
N PRO A 29 13.97 1.38 -0.53
CA PRO A 29 13.41 0.82 0.69
C PRO A 29 11.99 1.37 0.89
N PRO A 30 11.05 0.56 1.41
CA PRO A 30 9.70 1.02 1.68
C PRO A 30 9.73 2.29 2.54
N VAL A 31 9.07 3.36 2.07
CA VAL A 31 9.00 4.61 2.82
C VAL A 31 8.13 4.39 4.05
N ALA A 32 8.71 4.58 5.23
CA ALA A 32 8.03 4.43 6.52
C ALA A 32 6.88 5.45 6.62
N TRP A 33 5.71 5.02 7.10
CA TRP A 33 4.49 5.85 7.15
C TRP A 33 4.53 6.91 8.26
N ASP A 34 5.43 6.75 9.23
CA ASP A 34 5.62 7.63 10.38
C ASP A 34 6.71 8.69 10.18
N LYS A 35 7.51 8.59 9.09
CA LYS A 35 8.69 9.43 8.86
C LYS A 35 8.75 10.04 7.47
N ASP A 36 7.60 10.11 6.80
CA ASP A 36 7.49 10.63 5.44
C ASP A 36 6.89 12.03 5.36
N GLY A 37 6.64 12.65 6.51
CA GLY A 37 6.45 14.09 6.62
C GLY A 37 7.80 14.81 6.54
N GLU A 38 7.81 15.95 5.86
CA GLU A 38 8.94 16.88 5.85
C GLU A 38 8.91 17.76 7.10
N ASP A 39 10.03 18.39 7.47
CA ASP A 39 10.19 19.16 8.73
C ASP A 39 8.99 20.09 9.03
N GLY A 40 8.21 19.71 10.05
CA GLY A 40 7.02 20.45 10.53
C GLY A 40 5.69 20.08 9.87
N ARG A 41 5.67 19.13 8.93
CA ARG A 41 4.45 18.61 8.28
C ARG A 41 4.06 17.24 8.85
N ASP A 42 2.76 16.98 8.83
CA ASP A 42 2.20 15.70 9.28
C ASP A 42 2.69 14.54 8.39
N SER A 43 3.08 13.44 9.01
CA SER A 43 3.38 12.19 8.30
C SER A 43 2.12 11.48 7.84
N SER A 44 2.24 10.56 6.89
CA SER A 44 1.09 9.80 6.38
C SER A 44 0.32 9.10 7.50
N ILE A 45 1.02 8.55 8.52
CA ILE A 45 0.36 7.90 9.65
C ILE A 45 -0.47 8.89 10.47
N ARG A 46 0.02 10.13 10.65
CA ARG A 46 -0.70 11.15 11.41
C ARG A 46 -1.97 11.55 10.68
N ILE A 47 -1.88 11.78 9.36
CA ILE A 47 -3.03 12.09 8.49
C ILE A 47 -4.08 10.97 8.53
N LEU A 48 -3.66 9.70 8.50
CA LEU A 48 -4.60 8.56 8.62
C LEU A 48 -5.33 8.57 9.97
N LEU A 49 -4.61 8.80 11.06
CA LEU A 49 -5.18 8.83 12.40
C LEU A 49 -6.09 10.04 12.60
N ASP A 50 -5.73 11.21 12.08
CA ASP A 50 -6.57 12.40 12.15
C ASP A 50 -7.85 12.24 11.33
N TRP A 51 -7.76 11.66 10.13
CA TRP A 51 -8.95 11.34 9.34
C TRP A 51 -9.88 10.36 10.08
N LEU A 52 -9.32 9.35 10.75
CA LEU A 52 -10.09 8.40 11.57
C LEU A 52 -10.69 9.04 12.83
N ALA A 53 -10.06 10.07 13.38
CA ALA A 53 -10.50 10.77 14.58
C ALA A 53 -11.68 11.73 14.31
N VAL A 54 -11.90 12.11 13.06
CA VAL A 54 -13.09 12.87 12.65
C VAL A 54 -14.34 12.01 12.81
N GLU A 55 -15.36 12.56 13.46
CA GLU A 55 -16.64 11.90 13.71
C GLU A 55 -17.27 11.37 12.41
N GLY A 56 -17.75 10.13 12.43
CA GLY A 56 -18.40 9.50 11.27
C GLY A 56 -17.44 8.84 10.26
N ASN A 57 -16.16 9.19 10.24
CA ASN A 57 -15.23 8.67 9.23
C ASN A 57 -14.89 7.19 9.42
N TYR A 58 -14.74 6.75 10.67
CA TYR A 58 -14.53 5.33 10.95
C TYR A 58 -15.76 4.50 10.55
N GLU A 59 -16.98 4.97 10.83
CA GLU A 59 -18.21 4.30 10.42
C GLU A 59 -18.33 4.20 8.89
N ARG A 60 -18.04 5.29 8.18
CA ARG A 60 -17.94 5.30 6.70
C ARG A 60 -16.96 4.25 6.20
N TRP A 61 -15.79 4.17 6.83
CA TRP A 61 -14.73 3.25 6.43
C TRP A 61 -15.03 1.77 6.75
N ARG A 62 -15.69 1.49 7.88
CA ARG A 62 -16.13 0.13 8.25
C ARG A 62 -17.22 -0.42 7.34
N GLY A 63 -17.97 0.46 6.66
CA GLY A 63 -18.91 0.06 5.62
C GLY A 63 -20.25 -0.48 6.13
N ASP A 64 -20.67 -0.07 7.32
CA ASP A 64 -21.97 -0.49 7.91
C ASP A 64 -23.18 0.28 7.33
N THR A 65 -22.93 1.23 6.42
CA THR A 65 -23.97 2.02 5.75
C THR A 65 -24.49 1.33 4.48
N LYS A 66 -25.80 1.07 4.43
CA LYS A 66 -26.56 0.48 3.30
C LYS A 66 -26.43 1.22 1.95
N THR A 67 -25.80 2.40 1.94
CA THR A 67 -25.55 3.26 0.77
C THR A 67 -24.06 3.62 0.63
N GLY A 68 -23.17 2.81 1.21
CA GLY A 68 -21.80 3.19 1.53
C GLY A 68 -20.92 3.63 0.36
N SER A 69 -20.13 4.68 0.59
CA SER A 69 -18.95 5.00 -0.22
C SER A 69 -17.99 3.81 -0.20
N THR A 70 -17.42 3.45 -1.35
CA THR A 70 -16.45 2.34 -1.40
C THR A 70 -15.19 2.70 -0.61
N LYS A 71 -14.52 1.70 -0.01
CA LYS A 71 -13.19 1.90 0.62
C LYS A 71 -12.20 2.58 -0.33
N SER A 72 -12.32 2.33 -1.64
CA SER A 72 -11.54 2.99 -2.69
C SER A 72 -11.82 4.50 -2.77
N ALA A 73 -13.09 4.93 -2.71
CA ALA A 73 -13.44 6.33 -2.72
C ALA A 73 -12.91 7.06 -1.47
N LEU A 74 -13.06 6.45 -0.29
CA LEU A 74 -12.53 6.99 0.97
C LEU A 74 -10.99 7.05 0.94
N ALA A 75 -10.33 6.04 0.37
CA ALA A 75 -8.88 6.06 0.20
C ALA A 75 -8.41 7.18 -0.75
N ASN A 76 -9.21 7.59 -1.74
CA ASN A 76 -8.89 8.76 -2.58
C ASN A 76 -9.08 10.08 -1.82
N GLU A 77 -10.09 10.18 -0.96
CA GLU A 77 -10.29 11.35 -0.08
C GLU A 77 -9.07 11.55 0.84
N ILE A 78 -8.62 10.47 1.48
CA ILE A 78 -7.40 10.47 2.32
C ILE A 78 -6.16 10.80 1.48
N LEU A 79 -6.05 10.25 0.27
CA LEU A 79 -4.92 10.53 -0.61
C LEU A 79 -4.86 12.03 -0.99
N ALA A 80 -6.01 12.69 -1.16
CA ALA A 80 -6.05 14.13 -1.39
C ALA A 80 -5.50 14.93 -0.20
N LEU A 81 -5.83 14.53 1.04
CA LEU A 81 -5.26 15.13 2.25
C LEU A 81 -3.74 14.93 2.34
N MET A 82 -3.24 13.74 1.95
CA MET A 82 -1.80 13.47 1.88
C MET A 82 -1.11 14.38 0.86
N VAL A 83 -1.72 14.59 -0.31
CA VAL A 83 -1.18 15.49 -1.34
C VAL A 83 -1.15 16.95 -0.86
N GLU A 84 -2.20 17.41 -0.15
CA GLU A 84 -2.24 18.74 0.47
C GLU A 84 -1.12 18.93 1.49
N ALA A 85 -0.80 17.89 2.25
CA ALA A 85 0.35 17.85 3.16
C ALA A 85 1.71 17.67 2.46
N GLY A 86 1.76 17.63 1.12
CA GLY A 86 2.99 17.49 0.34
C GLY A 86 3.45 16.04 0.11
N ILE A 87 2.69 15.05 0.56
CA ILE A 87 3.01 13.63 0.43
C ILE A 87 2.43 13.09 -0.89
N THR A 88 3.28 12.93 -1.91
CA THR A 88 2.85 12.55 -3.27
C THR A 88 3.20 11.12 -3.69
N HIS A 89 3.94 10.39 -2.86
CA HIS A 89 4.44 9.05 -3.20
C HIS A 89 3.51 7.90 -2.77
N ARG A 90 2.41 8.22 -2.06
CA ARG A 90 1.40 7.25 -1.62
C ARG A 90 0.41 6.97 -2.74
N ASP A 91 -0.21 5.79 -2.69
CA ASP A 91 -1.22 5.36 -3.65
C ASP A 91 -2.47 4.83 -2.93
N ASN A 92 -3.58 4.78 -3.65
CA ASN A 92 -4.87 4.36 -3.11
C ASN A 92 -4.81 2.97 -2.45
N LYS A 93 -4.11 2.02 -3.08
CA LYS A 93 -3.96 0.65 -2.55
C LYS A 93 -3.11 0.64 -1.28
N GLY A 94 -2.05 1.45 -1.24
CA GLY A 94 -1.23 1.65 -0.04
C GLY A 94 -2.06 2.17 1.13
N VAL A 95 -2.91 3.18 0.90
CA VAL A 95 -3.81 3.73 1.93
C VAL A 95 -4.79 2.68 2.44
N GLN A 96 -5.44 1.93 1.55
CA GLN A 96 -6.35 0.85 1.95
C GLN A 96 -5.67 -0.22 2.79
N THR A 97 -4.47 -0.64 2.36
CA THR A 97 -3.66 -1.63 3.08
C THR A 97 -3.31 -1.10 4.47
N LYS A 98 -2.86 0.15 4.56
CA LYS A 98 -2.42 0.71 5.84
C LYS A 98 -3.57 0.93 6.83
N MET A 99 -4.72 1.37 6.35
CA MET A 99 -5.94 1.45 7.16
C MET A 99 -6.35 0.06 7.69
N GLN A 100 -6.27 -0.99 6.87
CA GLN A 100 -6.58 -2.35 7.32
C GLN A 100 -5.57 -2.86 8.35
N GLU A 101 -4.28 -2.58 8.17
CA GLU A 101 -3.23 -2.90 9.16
C GLU A 101 -3.50 -2.23 10.51
N LEU A 102 -3.84 -0.94 10.50
CA LEU A 102 -4.18 -0.18 11.72
C LEU A 102 -5.37 -0.80 12.45
N GLN A 103 -6.44 -1.13 11.72
CA GLN A 103 -7.60 -1.81 12.29
C GLN A 103 -7.23 -3.17 12.89
N ASN A 104 -6.44 -3.97 12.18
CA ASN A 104 -6.04 -5.29 12.66
C ASN A 104 -5.16 -5.17 13.91
N SER A 105 -4.24 -4.21 13.95
CA SER A 105 -3.38 -3.95 15.10
C SER A 105 -4.20 -3.54 16.32
N TYR A 106 -5.16 -2.64 16.16
CA TYR A 106 -6.08 -2.25 17.23
C TYR A 106 -6.93 -3.44 17.71
N SER A 107 -7.53 -4.19 16.79
CA SER A 107 -8.35 -5.36 17.12
C SER A 107 -7.55 -6.40 17.90
N LYS A 108 -6.30 -6.68 17.52
CA LYS A 108 -5.40 -7.57 18.26
C LYS A 108 -5.06 -7.05 19.64
N ALA A 109 -4.74 -5.76 19.77
CA ALA A 109 -4.44 -5.16 21.08
C ALA A 109 -5.66 -5.17 22.01
N ASN A 110 -6.85 -4.88 21.47
CA ASN A 110 -8.10 -4.95 22.21
C ASN A 110 -8.51 -6.39 22.56
N ASP A 111 -8.28 -7.35 21.66
CA ASP A 111 -8.48 -8.78 21.94
C ASP A 111 -7.52 -9.27 23.03
N PHE A 112 -6.25 -8.90 22.97
CA PHE A 112 -5.27 -9.16 24.03
C PHE A 112 -5.74 -8.59 25.38
N LEU A 113 -6.18 -7.32 25.41
CA LEU A 113 -6.72 -6.70 26.62
C LEU A 113 -7.95 -7.44 27.17
N ARG A 114 -8.81 -7.96 26.30
CA ARG A 114 -10.06 -8.68 26.66
C ARG A 114 -9.84 -10.14 27.04
N ASN A 115 -8.88 -10.82 26.42
CA ASN A 115 -8.45 -12.18 26.72
C ASN A 115 -7.42 -12.23 27.86
N THR A 116 -7.04 -11.08 28.44
CA THR A 116 -6.38 -11.00 29.76
C THR A 116 -7.39 -11.32 30.87
N GLY A 117 -7.93 -12.53 30.78
CA GLY A 117 -8.94 -13.17 31.62
C GLY A 117 -9.11 -14.66 31.30
N SER A 118 -8.61 -15.13 30.15
CA SER A 118 -8.66 -16.53 29.68
C SER A 118 -7.29 -17.21 29.57
N GLY A 119 -6.21 -16.55 30.01
CA GLY A 119 -4.85 -17.11 30.04
C GLY A 119 -4.12 -16.93 28.72
N LEU A 120 -2.93 -16.33 28.80
CA LEU A 120 -1.95 -16.29 27.71
C LEU A 120 -1.69 -17.73 27.26
N GLN A 121 -2.03 -18.08 26.01
CA GLN A 121 -1.60 -19.37 25.46
C GLN A 121 -0.11 -19.29 25.17
N GLU A 122 0.60 -20.30 25.68
CA GLU A 122 2.06 -20.39 25.81
C GLU A 122 2.82 -20.39 24.46
N ASP A 123 2.12 -20.37 23.33
CA ASP A 123 2.71 -20.35 21.99
C ASP A 123 3.25 -18.97 21.54
N ASP A 124 2.82 -17.87 22.17
CA ASP A 124 3.27 -16.51 21.84
C ASP A 124 4.67 -16.14 22.42
N ILE A 125 5.28 -17.01 23.24
CA ILE A 125 6.64 -16.81 23.79
C ILE A 125 7.72 -17.39 22.86
N ALA A 126 7.36 -18.24 21.89
CA ALA A 126 8.33 -19.05 21.13
C ALA A 126 9.13 -18.30 20.04
N ASN A 127 8.80 -17.04 19.71
CA ASN A 127 9.50 -16.29 18.65
C ASN A 127 10.17 -14.99 19.13
N GLY A 128 11.13 -15.12 20.06
CA GLY A 128 12.39 -14.38 19.89
C GLY A 128 12.74 -13.27 20.88
N THR A 129 12.65 -13.51 22.19
CA THR A 129 13.57 -12.82 23.13
C THR A 129 14.92 -13.50 23.09
N THR A 130 15.77 -13.10 22.14
CA THR A 130 17.17 -13.52 22.12
C THR A 130 17.92 -12.77 23.23
N THR A 131 18.16 -13.53 24.29
CA THR A 131 19.15 -13.41 25.35
C THR A 131 20.29 -12.42 25.09
N LEU A 132 20.40 -11.39 25.94
CA LEU A 132 21.64 -10.66 26.20
C LEU A 132 22.17 -11.11 27.56
N LYS A 133 23.37 -11.71 27.57
CA LYS A 133 24.20 -11.93 28.74
C LYS A 133 25.02 -10.69 29.05
#